data_AF-A0A532E1J9-F1
#
_entry.id   AF-A0A532E1J9-F1
#
_cell.length_a   1.000
_cell.length_b   1.000
_cell.length_c   1.000
_cell.angle_alpha   90.00
_cell.angle_beta   90.00
_cell.angle_gamma   90.00
#
_symmetry.space_group_name_H-M   'P 1'
#
loop_
_entity.id
_entity.type
_entity.pdbx_description
1 polymer ?
#
loop_
_entity_poly.entity_id
_entity_poly.type
_entity_poly.pdbx_seq_one_letter_code
_entity_poly.pdbx_strand_id
1 'polypeptide(L)'
;GACNSMRYWPTILLLLILAGLGGYLYFVEMPEKQSEEKQAIAQQSLLPFPETDITGLTVSTPQGVVEIKRRDQKGWTITAPLQTDADMREVQSMIRALVTGKVLRSVEEKPSSLAPFGLEQPITTITVTAGTQQETLSIGDNGPLSSTLYVHRHSSHSVLLTDLTTKNFVNKTLLTFRRKDLLQFVQADLDRVRLTYPTTEIVIYNMSKNKPKPTWKIRYPIEAEADQTEVRSLLFKMEDLKALGIIDPGPERTTIAKSLTAPKLKITLHTTDGDQTVKLYQPDPDSGEAFAETRPDAPLYRINPLVIKDLSRELFTLQDKRLLGIDYTEIAMLSVKTRDKQYVLINENGQWVLEDQPTEKLSQEAADLLVSRVANLPAEERVTKQAAALAPYGLVAPTAEFVATGRDGKIAGRLTLGSQAGNLIYATGERLQGVFQARPDLLNQIPAKAELLAKPAGKTPAAH
;
A
#
# COMPACT_ATOMS: atom_id res chain seq x y z
N GLY A 1 6.32 -20.43 79.38
CA GLY A 1 6.34 -19.45 78.29
C GLY A 1 4.92 -19.03 78.02
N ALA A 2 4.58 -17.77 78.29
CA ALA A 2 3.24 -17.23 78.03
C ALA A 2 3.05 -17.08 76.51
N CYS A 3 2.13 -17.86 75.94
CA CYS A 3 1.75 -17.73 74.54
C CYS A 3 0.74 -16.58 74.44
N ASN A 4 1.22 -15.44 73.95
CA ASN A 4 0.48 -14.21 73.74
C ASN A 4 -0.70 -14.51 72.78
N SER A 5 -1.95 -14.49 73.25
CA SER A 5 -3.10 -14.59 72.34
C SER A 5 -3.09 -13.34 71.48
N MET A 6 -2.67 -13.46 70.22
CA MET A 6 -2.74 -12.36 69.28
C MET A 6 -4.19 -11.89 69.20
N ARG A 7 -4.42 -10.68 69.70
CA ARG A 7 -5.72 -10.03 69.73
C ARG A 7 -5.98 -9.62 68.28
N TYR A 8 -6.67 -10.45 67.48
CA TYR A 8 -7.01 -10.22 66.06
C TYR A 8 -8.19 -9.24 65.85
N TRP A 9 -8.76 -8.75 66.94
CA TRP A 9 -9.81 -7.75 66.91
C TRP A 9 -9.42 -6.40 66.26
N PRO A 10 -8.21 -5.83 66.46
CA PRO A 10 -7.78 -4.62 65.76
C PRO A 10 -7.56 -4.86 64.26
N THR A 11 -7.17 -6.07 63.82
CA THR A 11 -7.02 -6.38 62.39
C THR A 11 -8.37 -6.52 61.68
N ILE A 12 -9.38 -7.08 62.35
CA ILE A 12 -10.77 -7.13 61.82
C ILE A 12 -11.35 -5.71 61.72
N LEU A 13 -11.13 -4.89 62.74
CA LEU A 13 -11.55 -3.49 62.75
C LEU A 13 -10.90 -2.70 61.60
N LEU A 14 -9.59 -2.89 61.38
CA LEU A 14 -8.86 -2.31 60.25
C LEU A 14 -9.41 -2.76 58.89
N LEU A 15 -9.78 -4.03 58.75
CA LEU A 15 -10.33 -4.57 57.50
C LEU A 15 -11.72 -4.00 57.21
N LEU A 16 -12.55 -3.81 58.23
CA LEU A 16 -13.84 -3.13 58.10
C LEU A 16 -13.68 -1.65 57.73
N ILE A 17 -12.71 -0.96 58.32
CA ILE A 17 -12.38 0.42 57.95
C ILE A 17 -11.89 0.47 56.50
N LEU A 18 -11.00 -0.44 56.09
CA LEU A 18 -10.51 -0.52 54.71
C LEU A 18 -11.65 -0.81 53.72
N ALA A 19 -12.56 -1.73 54.05
CA ALA A 19 -13.73 -2.03 53.24
C ALA A 19 -14.69 -0.84 53.16
N GLY A 20 -14.89 -0.11 54.27
CA GLY A 20 -15.66 1.12 54.31
C GLY A 20 -15.04 2.24 53.45
N LEU A 21 -13.72 2.42 53.53
CA LEU A 21 -12.96 3.37 52.69
C LEU A 21 -13.02 2.97 51.21
N GLY A 22 -12.85 1.68 50.90
CA GLY A 22 -12.97 1.16 49.54
C GLY A 22 -14.38 1.35 48.98
N GLY A 23 -15.42 1.12 49.80
CA GLY A 23 -16.80 1.39 49.45
C GLY A 23 -17.07 2.88 49.21
N TYR A 24 -16.58 3.76 50.09
CA TYR A 24 -16.70 5.22 49.93
C TYR A 24 -16.04 5.71 48.63
N LEU A 25 -14.80 5.27 48.37
CA LEU A 25 -14.09 5.62 47.13
C LEU A 25 -14.84 5.14 45.88
N TYR A 26 -15.40 3.93 45.91
CA TYR A 26 -16.10 3.35 44.76
C TYR A 26 -17.49 3.95 44.51
N PHE A 27 -18.29 4.19 45.56
CA PHE A 27 -19.68 4.65 45.43
C PHE A 27 -19.86 6.17 45.41
N VAL A 28 -18.91 6.93 45.95
CA VAL A 28 -19.02 8.40 46.06
C VAL A 28 -17.96 9.10 45.22
N GLU A 29 -16.69 8.85 45.50
CA GLU A 29 -15.61 9.65 44.91
C GLU A 29 -15.33 9.32 43.44
N MET A 30 -15.44 8.05 43.03
CA MET A 30 -15.23 7.62 41.65
C MET A 30 -16.34 8.16 40.70
N PRO A 31 -17.65 8.10 41.04
CA PRO A 31 -18.70 8.73 40.24
C PRO A 31 -18.61 10.25 40.20
N GLU A 32 -18.25 10.90 41.31
CA GLU A 32 -18.10 12.36 41.39
C GLU A 32 -16.96 12.85 40.49
N LYS A 33 -15.77 12.25 40.58
CA LYS A 33 -14.64 12.56 39.67
C LYS A 33 -14.97 12.31 38.21
N GLN A 34 -15.67 11.21 37.90
CA GLN A 34 -16.13 10.95 36.53
C GLN A 34 -17.12 12.01 36.04
N SER A 35 -17.97 12.54 36.92
CA SER A 35 -18.93 13.59 36.57
C SER A 35 -18.24 14.95 36.33
N GLU A 36 -17.27 15.31 37.17
CA GLU A 36 -16.44 16.52 37.00
C GLU A 36 -15.63 16.44 35.72
N GLU A 37 -14.98 15.30 35.45
CA GLU A 37 -14.20 15.09 34.24
C GLU A 37 -15.09 15.17 32.99
N LYS A 38 -16.28 14.56 33.01
CA LYS A 38 -17.27 14.68 31.92
C LYS A 38 -17.73 16.12 31.71
N GLN A 39 -17.96 16.88 32.77
CA GLN A 39 -18.36 18.29 32.67
C GLN A 39 -17.23 19.16 32.13
N ALA A 40 -16.00 18.94 32.59
CA ALA A 40 -14.82 19.64 32.09
C ALA A 40 -14.57 19.36 30.60
N ILE A 41 -14.69 18.08 30.20
CA ILE A 41 -14.62 17.69 28.78
C ILE A 41 -15.75 18.34 27.99
N ALA A 42 -16.99 18.34 28.49
CA ALA A 42 -18.12 18.94 27.80
C ALA A 42 -17.97 20.46 27.62
N GLN A 43 -17.42 21.17 28.62
CA GLN A 43 -17.13 22.60 28.52
C GLN A 43 -16.02 22.92 27.51
N GLN A 44 -15.03 22.02 27.39
CA GLN A 44 -13.95 22.15 26.42
C GLN A 44 -14.34 21.64 25.03
N SER A 45 -15.43 20.89 24.87
CA SER A 45 -15.81 20.29 23.59
C SER A 45 -16.50 21.30 22.68
N LEU A 46 -16.20 21.24 21.38
CA LEU A 46 -16.85 22.10 20.38
C LEU A 46 -18.24 21.64 19.99
N LEU A 47 -18.46 20.33 19.95
CA LEU A 47 -19.74 19.71 19.60
C LEU A 47 -20.41 19.13 20.86
N PRO A 48 -21.75 19.19 20.94
CA PRO A 48 -22.49 18.66 22.09
C PRO A 48 -22.74 17.14 22.03
N PHE A 49 -22.23 16.45 21.00
CA PHE A 49 -22.43 15.02 20.75
C PHE A 49 -21.12 14.34 20.32
N PRO A 50 -20.99 13.02 20.53
CA PRO A 50 -19.79 12.27 20.14
C PRO A 50 -19.70 12.03 18.63
N GLU A 51 -18.49 11.71 18.15
CA GLU A 51 -18.21 11.39 16.74
C GLU A 51 -19.12 10.28 16.18
N THR A 52 -19.45 9.28 17.00
CA THR A 52 -20.23 8.11 16.60
C THR A 52 -21.63 8.44 16.11
N ASP A 53 -22.18 9.55 16.60
CA ASP A 53 -23.57 9.94 16.39
C ASP A 53 -23.71 10.83 15.15
N ILE A 54 -22.59 11.29 14.58
CA ILE A 54 -22.56 12.16 13.41
C ILE A 54 -23.03 11.39 12.17
N THR A 55 -24.09 11.92 11.55
CA THR A 55 -24.75 11.36 10.36
C THR A 55 -24.72 12.31 9.17
N GLY A 56 -24.38 13.59 9.37
CA GLY A 56 -24.36 14.59 8.30
C GLY A 56 -23.41 15.75 8.56
N LEU A 57 -22.93 16.33 7.46
CA LEU A 57 -22.08 17.51 7.43
C LEU A 57 -22.52 18.41 6.27
N THR A 58 -22.81 19.68 6.54
CA THR A 58 -22.93 20.71 5.51
C THR A 58 -21.79 21.70 5.68
N VAL A 59 -20.96 21.84 4.66
CA VAL A 59 -19.81 22.74 4.65
C VAL A 59 -20.09 23.86 3.66
N SER A 60 -20.15 25.08 4.15
CA SER A 60 -20.36 26.30 3.37
C SER A 60 -19.10 27.15 3.40
N THR A 61 -18.56 27.45 2.22
CA THR A 61 -17.41 28.34 2.02
C THR A 61 -17.73 29.35 0.92
N PRO A 62 -16.90 30.39 0.71
CA PRO A 62 -17.03 31.28 -0.45
C PRO A 62 -16.97 30.55 -1.80
N GLN A 63 -16.42 29.33 -1.85
CA GLN A 63 -16.35 28.51 -3.06
C GLN A 63 -17.62 27.69 -3.33
N GLY A 64 -18.54 27.62 -2.36
CA GLY A 64 -19.82 26.93 -2.51
C GLY A 64 -20.25 26.16 -1.27
N VAL A 65 -21.37 25.45 -1.41
CA VAL A 65 -21.95 24.60 -0.35
C VAL A 65 -21.80 23.14 -0.76
N VAL A 66 -21.35 22.30 0.18
CA VAL A 66 -21.26 20.86 0.02
C VAL A 66 -22.06 20.20 1.14
N GLU A 67 -23.06 19.41 0.77
CA GLU A 67 -23.82 18.60 1.73
C GLU A 67 -23.36 17.15 1.66
N ILE A 68 -23.05 16.56 2.80
CA ILE A 68 -22.51 15.21 2.93
C ILE A 68 -23.35 14.46 3.95
N LYS A 69 -23.81 13.26 3.60
CA LYS A 69 -24.59 12.40 4.47
C LYS A 69 -23.96 11.01 4.57
N ARG A 70 -24.08 10.41 5.76
CA ARG A 70 -23.67 9.04 6.00
C ARG A 70 -24.68 8.10 5.35
N ARG A 71 -24.18 7.12 4.61
CA ARG A 71 -24.93 6.05 3.97
C ARG A 71 -24.62 4.73 4.69
N ASP A 72 -25.30 4.49 5.82
CA ASP A 72 -25.20 3.27 6.63
C ASP A 72 -23.74 2.79 6.82
N GLN A 73 -23.46 1.51 6.52
CA GLN A 73 -22.12 0.92 6.53
C GLN A 73 -21.30 1.20 5.26
N LYS A 74 -21.89 1.83 4.23
CA LYS A 74 -21.25 2.07 2.91
C LYS A 74 -20.46 3.38 2.85
N GLY A 75 -20.46 4.16 3.92
CA GLY A 75 -19.60 5.34 4.08
C GLY A 75 -20.31 6.68 3.92
N TRP A 76 -19.66 7.66 3.29
CA TRP A 76 -20.18 9.04 3.13
C TRP A 76 -20.46 9.35 1.66
N THR A 77 -21.55 10.08 1.41
CA THR A 77 -21.99 10.50 0.08
C THR A 77 -22.27 11.99 0.09
N ILE A 78 -21.81 12.70 -0.94
CA ILE A 78 -22.20 14.09 -1.20
C ILE A 78 -23.59 14.08 -1.84
N THR A 79 -24.52 14.83 -1.27
CA THR A 79 -25.91 14.95 -1.76
C THR A 79 -26.16 16.25 -2.52
N ALA A 80 -25.37 17.29 -2.26
CA ALA A 80 -25.42 18.58 -2.97
C ALA A 80 -24.01 19.17 -3.13
N PRO A 81 -23.72 19.87 -4.25
CA PRO A 81 -24.63 20.26 -5.33
C PRO A 81 -24.91 19.14 -6.35
N LEU A 82 -24.21 18.01 -6.27
CA LEU A 82 -24.44 16.84 -7.10
C LEU A 82 -24.27 15.56 -6.28
N GLN A 83 -24.94 14.49 -6.68
CA GLN A 83 -24.84 13.20 -5.98
C GLN A 83 -23.58 12.44 -6.40
N THR A 84 -22.65 12.24 -5.46
CA THR A 84 -21.40 11.51 -5.70
C THR A 84 -20.79 10.97 -4.40
N ASP A 85 -19.89 10.00 -4.50
CA ASP A 85 -19.23 9.44 -3.33
C ASP A 85 -18.23 10.44 -2.74
N ALA A 86 -18.19 10.52 -1.41
CA ALA A 86 -17.26 11.39 -0.71
C ALA A 86 -15.91 10.67 -0.47
N ASP A 87 -14.82 11.44 -0.41
CA ASP A 87 -13.55 10.97 0.12
C ASP A 87 -13.69 10.83 1.64
N MET A 88 -13.79 9.58 2.08
CA MET A 88 -13.91 9.20 3.49
C MET A 88 -12.83 9.85 4.36
N ARG A 89 -11.59 9.97 3.87
CA ARG A 89 -10.47 10.50 4.67
C ARG A 89 -10.63 12.00 4.90
N GLU A 90 -11.07 12.74 3.88
CA GLU A 90 -11.30 14.19 3.99
C GLU A 90 -12.50 14.49 4.92
N VAL A 91 -13.58 13.72 4.80
CA VAL A 91 -14.74 13.84 5.70
C VAL A 91 -14.34 13.52 7.14
N GLN A 92 -13.65 12.40 7.36
CA GLN A 92 -13.21 11.99 8.69
C GLN A 92 -12.18 12.94 9.30
N SER A 93 -11.28 13.49 8.50
CA SER A 93 -10.32 14.50 8.94
C SER A 93 -11.05 15.76 9.44
N MET A 94 -12.12 16.18 8.76
CA MET A 94 -12.94 17.31 9.19
C MET A 94 -13.73 17.01 10.47
N ILE A 95 -14.41 15.86 10.53
CA ILE A 95 -15.13 15.42 11.73
C ILE A 95 -14.18 15.38 12.92
N ARG A 96 -13.03 14.73 12.77
CA ARG A 96 -12.03 14.62 13.83
C ARG A 96 -11.58 15.99 14.30
N ALA A 97 -11.29 16.92 13.40
CA ALA A 97 -10.90 18.28 13.77
C ALA A 97 -11.96 18.99 14.63
N LEU A 98 -13.25 18.79 14.34
CA LEU A 98 -14.34 19.38 15.11
C LEU A 98 -14.55 18.68 16.46
N VAL A 99 -14.38 17.36 16.52
CA VAL A 99 -14.57 16.56 17.74
C VAL A 99 -13.40 16.75 18.71
N THR A 100 -12.16 16.75 18.22
CA THR A 100 -10.97 16.90 19.06
C THR A 100 -10.62 18.36 19.36
N GLY A 101 -11.17 19.29 18.59
CA GLY A 101 -10.96 20.72 18.79
C GLY A 101 -11.54 21.19 20.12
N LYS A 102 -10.73 21.96 20.86
CA LYS A 102 -11.05 22.42 22.20
C LYS A 102 -11.41 23.89 22.23
N VAL A 103 -12.41 24.21 23.02
CA VAL A 103 -12.72 25.55 23.49
C VAL A 103 -11.68 25.92 24.55
N LEU A 104 -10.83 26.89 24.23
CA LEU A 104 -9.84 27.42 25.16
C LEU A 104 -10.47 28.40 26.14
N ARG A 105 -11.39 29.23 25.64
CA ARG A 105 -12.20 30.15 26.44
C ARG A 105 -13.42 30.63 25.67
N SER A 106 -14.47 30.98 26.40
CA SER A 106 -15.54 31.84 25.89
C SER A 106 -15.02 33.28 25.83
N VAL A 107 -15.17 33.93 24.68
CA VAL A 107 -14.70 35.31 24.45
C VAL A 107 -15.83 36.28 24.73
N GLU A 108 -17.00 36.01 24.16
CA GLU A 108 -18.20 36.82 24.33
C GLU A 108 -19.45 35.95 24.23
N GLU A 109 -20.38 36.14 25.17
CA GLU A 109 -21.70 35.51 25.14
C GLU A 109 -22.69 36.50 24.54
N LYS A 110 -23.43 36.09 23.50
CA LYS A 110 -24.40 36.92 22.77
C LYS A 110 -23.78 38.23 22.29
N PRO A 111 -22.76 38.16 21.42
CA PRO A 111 -22.01 39.32 20.99
C PRO A 111 -22.90 40.33 20.27
N SER A 112 -22.65 41.61 20.50
CA SER A 112 -23.35 42.70 19.78
C SER A 112 -22.86 42.89 18.34
N SER A 113 -21.64 42.43 18.04
CA SER A 113 -21.05 42.43 16.69
C SER A 113 -20.14 41.22 16.49
N LEU A 114 -20.19 40.63 15.30
CA LEU A 114 -19.34 39.50 14.89
C LEU A 114 -18.13 39.94 14.04
N ALA A 115 -18.08 41.22 13.62
CA ALA A 115 -17.01 41.75 12.78
C ALA A 115 -15.61 41.61 13.38
N PRO A 116 -15.36 41.90 14.69
CA PRO A 116 -14.01 41.86 15.26
C PRO A 116 -13.36 40.48 15.24
N PHE A 117 -14.15 39.44 15.00
CA PHE A 117 -13.74 38.04 15.03
C PHE A 117 -13.71 37.40 13.63
N GLY A 118 -13.99 38.18 12.57
CA GLY A 118 -14.15 37.64 11.21
C GLY A 118 -15.36 36.73 11.05
N LEU A 119 -16.39 36.88 11.90
CA LEU A 119 -17.55 35.99 11.95
C LEU A 119 -18.79 36.55 11.22
N GLU A 120 -18.74 37.80 10.73
CA GLU A 120 -19.75 38.33 9.80
C GLU A 120 -19.64 37.70 8.40
N GLN A 121 -18.42 37.44 7.95
CA GLN A 121 -18.12 36.68 6.73
C GLN A 121 -17.18 35.53 7.06
N PRO A 122 -17.70 34.46 7.68
CA PRO A 122 -16.87 33.38 8.16
C PRO A 122 -16.14 32.69 7.00
N ILE A 123 -14.90 32.25 7.26
CA ILE A 123 -14.09 31.49 6.31
C ILE A 123 -14.82 30.20 5.93
N THR A 124 -15.49 29.59 6.90
CA THR A 124 -16.30 28.38 6.71
C THR A 124 -17.42 28.34 7.73
N THR A 125 -18.62 27.99 7.29
CA THR A 125 -19.71 27.59 8.19
C THR A 125 -19.95 26.11 8.05
N ILE A 126 -19.93 25.39 9.17
CA ILE A 126 -20.12 23.95 9.22
C ILE A 126 -21.33 23.63 10.06
N THR A 127 -22.24 22.90 9.46
CA THR A 127 -23.39 22.32 10.15
C THR A 127 -23.15 20.84 10.32
N VAL A 128 -23.08 20.38 11.56
CA VAL A 128 -22.92 18.96 11.91
C VAL A 128 -24.27 18.42 12.35
N THR A 129 -24.71 17.32 11.73
CA THR A 129 -25.96 16.64 12.05
C THR A 129 -25.65 15.33 12.78
N ALA A 130 -26.30 15.10 13.91
CA ALA A 130 -26.21 13.88 14.70
C ALA A 130 -27.62 13.39 15.08
N GLY A 131 -28.15 12.43 14.32
CA GLY A 131 -29.53 11.98 14.46
C GLY A 131 -30.52 13.14 14.27
N THR A 132 -31.23 13.52 15.34
CA THR A 132 -32.17 14.66 15.35
C THR A 132 -31.54 15.96 15.84
N GLN A 133 -30.29 15.92 16.31
CA GLN A 133 -29.57 17.09 16.77
C GLN A 133 -28.73 17.69 15.63
N GLN A 134 -28.54 19.01 15.70
CA GLN A 134 -27.72 19.75 14.77
C GLN A 134 -26.97 20.85 15.52
N GLU A 135 -25.71 21.06 15.18
CA GLU A 135 -24.90 22.18 15.67
C GLU A 135 -24.28 22.90 14.48
N THR A 136 -24.33 24.23 14.49
CA THR A 136 -23.74 25.06 13.45
C THR A 136 -22.59 25.87 14.05
N LEU A 137 -21.42 25.76 13.42
CA LEU A 137 -20.21 26.46 13.80
C LEU A 137 -19.78 27.37 12.64
N SER A 138 -19.68 28.67 12.89
CA SER A 138 -19.05 29.60 11.94
C SER A 138 -17.61 29.84 12.38
N ILE A 139 -16.67 29.60 11.47
CA ILE A 139 -15.23 29.71 11.72
C ILE A 139 -14.74 31.05 11.16
N GLY A 140 -14.19 31.89 12.03
CA GLY A 140 -13.71 33.23 11.72
C GLY A 140 -12.19 33.33 11.65
N ASP A 141 -11.67 34.48 12.06
CA ASP A 141 -10.26 34.82 11.96
C ASP A 141 -9.37 34.07 12.97
N ASN A 142 -8.06 34.14 12.72
CA ASN A 142 -7.06 33.68 13.68
C ASN A 142 -7.15 34.49 14.97
N GLY A 143 -7.08 33.78 16.09
CA GLY A 143 -7.00 34.40 17.41
C GLY A 143 -5.63 35.02 17.69
N PRO A 144 -5.45 35.62 18.89
CA PRO A 144 -4.21 36.31 19.26
C PRO A 144 -3.00 35.39 19.42
N LEU A 145 -3.23 34.08 19.62
CA LEU A 145 -2.20 33.06 19.73
C LEU A 145 -2.01 32.38 18.37
N SER A 146 -0.76 32.07 18.01
CA SER A 146 -0.50 31.20 16.87
C SER A 146 -1.25 29.88 17.06
N SER A 147 -1.97 29.40 16.05
CA SER A 147 -2.84 28.20 16.09
C SER A 147 -4.13 28.30 16.91
N THR A 148 -4.77 29.48 16.97
CA THR A 148 -6.14 29.61 17.49
C THR A 148 -7.09 30.22 16.47
N LEU A 149 -8.38 29.88 16.57
CA LEU A 149 -9.45 30.42 15.73
C LEU A 149 -10.64 30.86 16.56
N TYR A 150 -11.27 31.96 16.16
CA TYR A 150 -12.58 32.35 16.66
C TYR A 150 -13.67 31.49 16.02
N VAL A 151 -14.59 30.98 16.84
CA VAL A 151 -15.72 30.17 16.41
C VAL A 151 -17.00 30.71 17.01
N HIS A 152 -18.00 31.01 16.18
CA HIS A 152 -19.36 31.24 16.63
C HIS A 152 -20.09 29.91 16.77
N ARG A 153 -20.50 29.55 17.99
CA ARG A 153 -21.42 28.44 18.23
C ARG A 153 -22.85 28.96 18.18
N HIS A 154 -23.65 28.45 17.26
CA HIS A 154 -25.00 28.96 17.02
C HIS A 154 -25.99 28.57 18.12
N SER A 155 -25.88 27.37 18.70
CA SER A 155 -26.81 26.94 19.76
C SER A 155 -26.76 27.85 21.00
N SER A 156 -25.57 28.26 21.44
CA SER A 156 -25.36 29.15 22.59
C SER A 156 -25.23 30.62 22.23
N HIS A 157 -25.16 30.97 20.94
CA HIS A 157 -24.87 32.33 20.45
C HIS A 157 -23.59 32.91 21.07
N SER A 158 -22.54 32.10 21.18
CA SER A 158 -21.29 32.48 21.86
C SER A 158 -20.11 32.48 20.91
N VAL A 159 -19.22 33.46 21.06
CA VAL A 159 -17.91 33.49 20.39
C VAL A 159 -16.91 32.78 21.29
N LEU A 160 -16.29 31.76 20.73
CA LEU A 160 -15.34 30.88 21.40
C LEU A 160 -13.96 31.08 20.77
N LEU A 161 -12.92 31.09 21.61
CA LEU A 161 -11.55 30.93 21.14
C LEU A 161 -11.19 29.45 21.22
N THR A 162 -10.70 28.89 20.12
CA THR A 162 -10.47 27.45 19.96
C THR A 162 -9.04 27.17 19.54
N ASP A 163 -8.56 25.94 19.77
CA ASP A 163 -7.27 25.44 19.27
C ASP A 163 -7.34 24.86 17.84
N LEU A 164 -8.43 25.15 17.12
CA LEU A 164 -8.62 24.72 15.75
C LEU A 164 -7.54 25.32 14.82
N THR A 165 -7.16 24.54 13.81
CA THR A 165 -6.17 24.98 12.80
C THR A 165 -6.82 25.37 11.48
N THR A 166 -6.49 26.57 10.99
CA THR A 166 -7.07 27.22 9.78
C THR A 166 -7.02 26.35 8.52
N LYS A 167 -5.94 25.57 8.35
CA LYS A 167 -5.75 24.66 7.20
C LYS A 167 -6.88 23.63 7.02
N ASN A 168 -7.57 23.27 8.10
CA ASN A 168 -8.64 22.27 8.06
C ASN A 168 -9.94 22.84 7.48
N PHE A 169 -10.09 24.17 7.42
CA PHE A 169 -11.36 24.82 7.11
C PHE A 169 -11.26 25.72 5.87
N VAL A 170 -10.11 26.35 5.63
CA VAL A 170 -9.93 27.23 4.47
C VAL A 170 -9.90 26.46 3.13
N ASN A 171 -10.38 27.10 2.07
CA ASN A 171 -10.32 26.63 0.67
C ASN A 171 -10.95 25.25 0.43
N LYS A 172 -11.97 24.88 1.24
CA LYS A 172 -12.72 23.65 1.02
C LYS A 172 -13.70 23.85 -0.14
N THR A 173 -13.69 22.90 -1.06
CA THR A 173 -14.52 22.89 -2.27
C THR A 173 -15.21 21.53 -2.41
N LEU A 174 -16.15 21.43 -3.36
CA LEU A 174 -16.70 20.14 -3.76
C LEU A 174 -15.61 19.11 -4.10
N LEU A 175 -14.57 19.52 -4.84
CA LEU A 175 -13.46 18.63 -5.23
C LEU A 175 -12.63 18.18 -4.01
N THR A 176 -12.61 18.94 -2.92
CA THR A 176 -11.94 18.51 -1.68
C THR A 176 -12.60 17.26 -1.11
N PHE A 177 -13.92 17.25 -1.02
CA PHE A 177 -14.67 16.16 -0.41
C PHE A 177 -15.06 15.06 -1.38
N ARG A 178 -14.92 15.27 -2.68
CA ARG A 178 -15.28 14.27 -3.69
C ARG A 178 -14.21 13.19 -3.77
N ARG A 179 -14.62 11.92 -3.86
CA ARG A 179 -13.68 10.80 -4.01
C ARG A 179 -12.88 10.93 -5.31
N LYS A 180 -11.57 10.75 -5.22
CA LYS A 180 -10.62 10.91 -6.34
C LYS A 180 -10.04 9.59 -6.84
N ASP A 181 -10.16 8.50 -6.08
CA ASP A 181 -9.64 7.19 -6.48
C ASP A 181 -10.48 6.61 -7.63
N LEU A 182 -9.81 6.17 -8.70
CA LEU A 182 -10.48 5.67 -9.90
C LEU A 182 -10.70 4.16 -9.90
N LEU A 183 -9.93 3.44 -9.10
CA LEU A 183 -10.01 1.99 -8.90
C LEU A 183 -10.14 1.73 -7.39
N GLN A 184 -11.01 0.79 -7.02
CA GLN A 184 -11.30 0.44 -5.64
C GLN A 184 -11.34 -1.07 -5.51
N PHE A 185 -10.25 -1.65 -5.02
CA PHE A 185 -10.14 -3.09 -4.87
C PHE A 185 -9.24 -3.40 -3.68
N VAL A 186 -9.44 -4.59 -3.12
CA VAL A 186 -8.51 -5.18 -2.15
C VAL A 186 -7.66 -6.17 -2.93
N GLN A 187 -6.33 -6.10 -2.82
CA GLN A 187 -5.44 -6.97 -3.59
C GLN A 187 -5.68 -8.46 -3.35
N ALA A 188 -6.13 -8.84 -2.15
CA ALA A 188 -6.47 -10.21 -1.80
C ALA A 188 -7.67 -10.75 -2.59
N ASP A 189 -8.59 -9.88 -2.99
CA ASP A 189 -9.84 -10.22 -3.69
C ASP A 189 -9.68 -10.12 -5.22
N LEU A 190 -8.47 -9.78 -5.69
CA LEU A 190 -8.17 -9.58 -7.10
C LEU A 190 -7.77 -10.92 -7.74
N ASP A 191 -8.61 -11.39 -8.67
CA ASP A 191 -8.41 -12.65 -9.38
C ASP A 191 -7.61 -12.46 -10.67
N ARG A 192 -7.85 -11.35 -11.38
CA ARG A 192 -7.27 -11.10 -12.70
C ARG A 192 -7.05 -9.62 -12.97
N VAL A 193 -5.89 -9.32 -13.54
CA VAL A 193 -5.55 -8.01 -14.10
C VAL A 193 -5.36 -8.15 -15.61
N ARG A 194 -6.06 -7.31 -16.37
CA ARG A 194 -5.88 -7.17 -17.82
C ARG A 194 -5.40 -5.76 -18.14
N LEU A 195 -4.24 -5.68 -18.80
CA LEU A 195 -3.67 -4.46 -19.36
C LEU A 195 -3.83 -4.54 -20.88
N THR A 196 -4.68 -3.70 -21.46
CA THR A 196 -4.89 -3.65 -22.92
C THR A 196 -4.24 -2.37 -23.45
N TYR A 197 -3.24 -2.54 -24.30
CA TYR A 197 -2.52 -1.49 -25.02
C TYR A 197 -3.04 -1.39 -26.46
N PRO A 198 -2.64 -0.36 -27.25
CA PRO A 198 -3.03 -0.27 -28.65
C PRO A 198 -2.60 -1.45 -29.52
N THR A 199 -1.46 -2.10 -29.20
CA THR A 199 -0.85 -3.13 -30.05
C THR A 199 -0.83 -4.53 -29.42
N THR A 200 -1.13 -4.65 -28.13
CA THR A 200 -1.02 -5.91 -27.39
C THR A 200 -1.87 -5.86 -26.12
N GLU A 201 -2.04 -7.00 -25.46
CA GLU A 201 -2.58 -7.05 -24.11
C GLU A 201 -1.76 -8.00 -23.25
N ILE A 202 -1.79 -7.77 -21.94
CA ILE A 202 -1.15 -8.61 -20.92
C ILE A 202 -2.24 -9.01 -19.93
N VAL A 203 -2.35 -10.31 -19.67
CA VAL A 203 -3.34 -10.84 -18.72
C VAL A 203 -2.62 -11.63 -17.63
N ILE A 204 -2.82 -11.22 -16.39
CA ILE A 204 -2.17 -11.78 -15.20
C ILE A 204 -3.26 -12.34 -14.28
N TYR A 205 -3.08 -13.57 -13.82
CA TYR A 205 -3.98 -14.26 -12.90
C TYR A 205 -3.34 -14.43 -11.54
N ASN A 206 -4.13 -14.22 -10.50
CA ASN A 206 -3.79 -14.58 -9.14
C ASN A 206 -4.06 -16.08 -8.94
N MET A 207 -3.01 -16.84 -8.63
CA MET A 207 -3.08 -18.29 -8.41
C MET A 207 -3.08 -18.66 -6.92
N SER A 208 -3.32 -17.70 -6.04
CA SER A 208 -3.21 -17.89 -4.58
C SER A 208 -4.47 -18.32 -3.88
N LYS A 209 -5.47 -18.78 -4.62
CA LYS A 209 -6.64 -19.41 -4.01
C LYS A 209 -6.16 -20.55 -3.09
N ASN A 210 -6.43 -20.43 -1.79
CA ASN A 210 -5.99 -21.33 -0.72
C ASN A 210 -4.47 -21.33 -0.41
N LYS A 211 -3.72 -20.27 -0.76
CA LYS A 211 -2.30 -20.13 -0.40
C LYS A 211 -2.05 -18.87 0.45
N PRO A 212 -1.09 -18.92 1.40
CA PRO A 212 -0.80 -17.78 2.27
C PRO A 212 -0.07 -16.63 1.56
N LYS A 213 0.54 -16.87 0.39
CA LYS A 213 1.28 -15.84 -0.37
C LYS A 213 0.66 -15.64 -1.75
N PRO A 214 0.51 -14.38 -2.23
CA PRO A 214 0.10 -14.09 -3.60
C PRO A 214 1.10 -14.71 -4.60
N THR A 215 0.58 -15.28 -5.68
CA THR A 215 1.33 -16.00 -6.72
C THR A 215 0.69 -15.66 -8.04
N TRP A 216 1.23 -14.63 -8.68
CA TRP A 216 0.76 -14.12 -9.95
C TRP A 216 1.41 -14.88 -11.10
N LYS A 217 0.61 -15.19 -12.13
CA LYS A 217 1.12 -15.78 -13.37
C LYS A 217 0.56 -15.04 -14.58
N ILE A 218 1.38 -14.90 -15.61
CA ILE A 218 0.95 -14.38 -16.90
C ILE A 218 0.29 -15.52 -17.67
N ARG A 219 -0.85 -15.23 -18.30
CA ARG A 219 -1.61 -16.16 -19.16
C ARG A 219 -1.70 -15.71 -20.61
N TYR A 220 -1.46 -14.45 -20.88
CA TYR A 220 -1.46 -13.90 -22.23
C TYR A 220 -0.48 -12.72 -22.31
N PRO A 221 0.29 -12.57 -23.41
CA PRO A 221 0.25 -13.35 -24.66
C PRO A 221 1.01 -14.69 -24.59
N ILE A 222 1.66 -14.97 -23.47
CA ILE A 222 2.35 -16.23 -23.20
C ILE A 222 1.91 -16.78 -21.84
N GLU A 223 2.11 -18.08 -21.62
CA GLU A 223 2.01 -18.66 -20.28
C GLU A 223 3.37 -18.61 -19.59
N ALA A 224 3.48 -17.84 -18.50
CA ALA A 224 4.73 -17.66 -17.77
C ALA A 224 4.49 -17.35 -16.28
N GLU A 225 5.51 -17.57 -15.46
CA GLU A 225 5.54 -17.03 -14.10
C GLU A 225 5.69 -15.51 -14.16
N ALA A 226 4.96 -14.79 -13.31
CA ALA A 226 5.10 -13.35 -13.19
C ALA A 226 6.15 -13.00 -12.13
N ASP A 227 6.82 -11.86 -12.31
CA ASP A 227 7.62 -11.27 -11.25
C ASP A 227 6.67 -10.71 -10.18
N GLN A 228 6.70 -11.33 -9.00
CA GLN A 228 5.77 -11.00 -7.91
C GLN A 228 5.98 -9.58 -7.38
N THR A 229 7.21 -9.07 -7.44
CA THR A 229 7.55 -7.72 -6.97
C THR A 229 7.06 -6.68 -7.96
N GLU A 230 7.25 -6.91 -9.25
CA GLU A 230 6.79 -6.01 -10.31
C GLU A 230 5.26 -5.98 -10.40
N VAL A 231 4.59 -7.13 -10.26
CA VAL A 231 3.12 -7.16 -10.20
C VAL A 231 2.62 -6.41 -8.97
N ARG A 232 3.19 -6.63 -7.79
CA ARG A 232 2.81 -5.90 -6.58
C ARG A 232 3.02 -4.39 -6.73
N SER A 233 4.15 -3.97 -7.30
CA SER A 233 4.44 -2.56 -7.61
C SER A 233 3.40 -1.96 -8.56
N LEU A 234 3.01 -2.72 -9.60
CA LEU A 234 1.95 -2.32 -10.52
C LEU A 234 0.60 -2.15 -9.79
N LEU A 235 0.22 -3.07 -8.90
CA LEU A 235 -1.03 -2.99 -8.14
C LEU A 235 -1.07 -1.74 -7.24
N PHE A 236 0.03 -1.44 -6.53
CA PHE A 236 0.09 -0.21 -5.72
C PHE A 236 -0.06 1.06 -6.55
N LYS A 237 0.56 1.10 -7.74
CA LYS A 237 0.38 2.23 -8.67
C LYS A 237 -1.06 2.36 -9.17
N MET A 238 -1.79 1.24 -9.32
CA MET A 238 -3.21 1.25 -9.68
C MET A 238 -4.09 1.77 -8.54
N GLU A 239 -3.79 1.40 -7.29
CA GLU A 239 -4.47 1.95 -6.10
C GLU A 239 -4.24 3.46 -5.93
N ASP A 240 -3.05 3.93 -6.28
CA ASP A 240 -2.69 5.34 -6.24
C ASP A 240 -3.17 6.15 -7.46
N LEU A 241 -3.91 5.54 -8.38
CA LEU A 241 -4.51 6.23 -9.52
C LEU A 241 -5.63 7.17 -9.05
N LYS A 242 -5.27 8.44 -8.90
CA LYS A 242 -6.15 9.50 -8.38
C LYS A 242 -6.39 10.60 -9.41
N ALA A 243 -7.61 11.10 -9.41
CA ALA A 243 -7.99 12.29 -10.17
C ALA A 243 -7.37 13.56 -9.57
N LEU A 244 -6.73 14.37 -10.43
CA LEU A 244 -6.33 15.75 -10.14
C LEU A 244 -7.50 16.73 -10.32
N GLY A 245 -8.43 16.39 -11.21
CA GLY A 245 -9.64 17.15 -11.48
C GLY A 245 -10.72 16.27 -12.07
N ILE A 246 -11.96 16.72 -11.99
CA ILE A 246 -13.13 15.94 -12.42
C ILE A 246 -13.98 16.82 -13.33
N ILE A 247 -14.31 16.31 -14.51
CA ILE A 247 -15.13 16.96 -15.53
C ILE A 247 -16.45 16.18 -15.60
N ASP A 248 -17.48 16.75 -14.99
CA ASP A 248 -18.80 16.13 -14.87
C ASP A 248 -19.52 16.01 -16.22
N PRO A 249 -20.48 15.07 -16.35
CA PRO A 249 -21.30 14.94 -17.55
C PRO A 249 -21.94 16.28 -17.97
N GLY A 250 -21.73 16.67 -19.23
CA GLY A 250 -22.16 17.96 -19.77
C GLY A 250 -21.51 18.29 -21.12
N PRO A 251 -21.73 19.50 -21.66
CA PRO A 251 -21.19 19.93 -22.95
C PRO A 251 -19.65 19.91 -23.02
N GLU A 252 -18.97 20.33 -21.95
CA GLU A 252 -17.51 20.31 -21.85
C GLU A 252 -16.98 18.86 -21.94
N ARG A 253 -17.49 17.97 -21.08
CA ARG A 253 -17.16 16.53 -21.09
C ARG A 253 -17.35 15.93 -22.47
N THR A 254 -18.48 16.24 -23.12
CA THR A 254 -18.82 15.70 -24.44
C THR A 254 -17.84 16.17 -25.52
N THR A 255 -17.40 17.42 -25.44
CA THR A 255 -16.40 17.98 -26.36
C THR A 255 -15.05 17.28 -26.21
N ILE A 256 -14.58 17.14 -24.97
CA ILE A 256 -13.30 16.48 -24.67
C ILE A 256 -13.37 15.00 -25.06
N ALA A 257 -14.46 14.29 -24.71
CA ALA A 257 -14.61 12.87 -25.03
C ALA A 257 -14.47 12.55 -26.52
N LYS A 258 -14.82 13.48 -27.42
CA LYS A 258 -14.64 13.30 -28.88
C LYS A 258 -13.18 13.23 -29.32
N SER A 259 -12.26 13.85 -28.58
CA SER A 259 -10.82 13.73 -28.85
C SER A 259 -10.20 12.45 -28.25
N LEU A 260 -10.89 11.79 -27.32
CA LEU A 260 -10.43 10.58 -26.63
C LEU A 260 -10.75 9.31 -27.44
N THR A 261 -10.15 9.18 -28.64
CA THR A 261 -10.49 8.08 -29.58
C THR A 261 -9.80 6.76 -29.24
N ALA A 262 -8.53 6.78 -28.84
CA ALA A 262 -7.75 5.57 -28.55
C ALA A 262 -7.08 5.66 -27.16
N PRO A 263 -7.42 4.77 -26.22
CA PRO A 263 -6.75 4.75 -24.93
C PRO A 263 -5.30 4.28 -25.09
N LYS A 264 -4.37 4.92 -24.37
CA LYS A 264 -2.97 4.48 -24.25
C LYS A 264 -2.88 3.20 -23.43
N LEU A 265 -3.78 3.04 -22.45
CA LEU A 265 -3.88 1.87 -21.61
C LEU A 265 -5.32 1.73 -21.12
N LYS A 266 -5.91 0.55 -21.28
CA LYS A 266 -7.14 0.14 -20.59
C LYS A 266 -6.75 -0.90 -19.54
N ILE A 267 -7.15 -0.64 -18.30
CA ILE A 267 -6.96 -1.55 -17.17
C ILE A 267 -8.33 -2.14 -16.84
N THR A 268 -8.42 -3.46 -16.79
CA THR A 268 -9.59 -4.17 -16.28
C THR A 268 -9.17 -5.08 -15.13
N LEU A 269 -9.79 -4.86 -13.98
CA LEU A 269 -9.63 -5.65 -12.76
C LEU A 269 -10.85 -6.54 -12.59
N HIS A 270 -10.62 -7.81 -12.29
CA HIS A 270 -11.69 -8.74 -11.94
C HIS A 270 -11.52 -9.11 -10.47
N THR A 271 -12.52 -8.75 -9.67
CA THR A 271 -12.57 -9.09 -8.24
C THR A 271 -13.80 -9.94 -7.94
N THR A 272 -13.89 -10.45 -6.70
CA THR A 272 -15.08 -11.15 -6.20
C THR A 272 -16.34 -10.28 -6.23
N ASP A 273 -16.19 -8.95 -6.11
CA ASP A 273 -17.28 -7.97 -6.07
C ASP A 273 -17.68 -7.48 -7.48
N GLY A 274 -16.94 -7.88 -8.51
CA GLY A 274 -17.22 -7.58 -9.91
C GLY A 274 -16.06 -6.90 -10.65
N ASP A 275 -16.33 -6.55 -11.90
CA ASP A 275 -15.31 -5.98 -12.79
C ASP A 275 -15.20 -4.47 -12.62
N GLN A 276 -13.97 -3.97 -12.55
CA GLN A 276 -13.67 -2.55 -12.65
C GLN A 276 -12.82 -2.27 -13.87
N THR A 277 -13.14 -1.21 -14.60
CA THR A 277 -12.39 -0.80 -15.80
C THR A 277 -12.08 0.67 -15.74
N VAL A 278 -10.85 1.02 -16.11
CA VAL A 278 -10.43 2.40 -16.37
C VAL A 278 -9.66 2.46 -17.68
N LYS A 279 -9.97 3.45 -18.52
CA LYS A 279 -9.24 3.76 -19.74
C LYS A 279 -8.46 5.04 -19.53
N LEU A 280 -7.19 5.03 -19.90
CA LEU A 280 -6.28 6.16 -19.78
C LEU A 280 -5.96 6.70 -21.17
N TYR A 281 -6.05 8.02 -21.33
CA TYR A 281 -5.88 8.74 -22.57
C TYR A 281 -4.86 9.85 -22.43
N GLN A 282 -4.09 10.06 -23.49
CA GLN A 282 -3.19 11.19 -23.64
C GLN A 282 -3.30 11.66 -25.11
N PRO A 283 -4.22 12.59 -25.40
CA PRO A 283 -4.49 13.06 -26.77
C PRO A 283 -3.28 13.79 -27.37
N ASP A 284 -2.64 14.63 -26.56
CA ASP A 284 -1.44 15.37 -26.92
C ASP A 284 -0.34 15.12 -25.87
N PRO A 285 0.73 14.38 -26.22
CA PRO A 285 1.87 14.16 -25.34
C PRO A 285 2.57 15.44 -24.86
N ASP A 286 2.56 16.50 -25.67
CA ASP A 286 3.27 17.75 -25.42
C ASP A 286 2.45 18.72 -24.55
N SER A 287 1.11 18.57 -24.55
CA SER A 287 0.20 19.37 -23.72
C SER A 287 0.38 19.16 -22.21
N GLY A 288 0.95 18.02 -21.80
CA GLY A 288 0.98 17.60 -20.41
C GLY A 288 -0.40 17.24 -19.85
N GLU A 289 -1.42 17.06 -20.69
CA GLU A 289 -2.76 16.65 -20.26
C GLU A 289 -2.97 15.13 -20.42
N ALA A 290 -3.56 14.52 -19.40
CA ALA A 290 -3.98 13.13 -19.43
C ALA A 290 -5.35 12.97 -18.77
N PHE A 291 -6.14 12.06 -19.34
CA PHE A 291 -7.52 11.83 -18.92
C PHE A 291 -7.75 10.35 -18.62
N ALA A 292 -8.65 10.08 -17.68
CA ALA A 292 -9.17 8.76 -17.41
C ALA A 292 -10.70 8.71 -17.55
N GLU A 293 -11.21 7.58 -18.04
CA GLU A 293 -12.63 7.27 -18.17
C GLU A 293 -12.91 5.90 -17.54
N THR A 294 -13.82 5.84 -16.55
CA THR A 294 -14.24 4.58 -15.93
C THR A 294 -15.49 3.99 -16.59
N ARG A 295 -16.42 4.85 -17.01
CA ARG A 295 -17.62 4.49 -17.80
C ARG A 295 -17.97 5.59 -18.81
N PRO A 296 -18.66 5.25 -19.93
CA PRO A 296 -19.02 6.22 -20.96
C PRO A 296 -19.93 7.37 -20.50
N ASP A 297 -20.73 7.14 -19.46
CA ASP A 297 -21.68 8.08 -18.86
C ASP A 297 -21.14 8.76 -17.59
N ALA A 298 -19.96 8.35 -17.13
CA ALA A 298 -19.31 8.90 -15.95
C ALA A 298 -18.52 10.19 -16.26
N PRO A 299 -18.12 10.95 -15.22
CA PRO A 299 -17.16 12.02 -15.37
C PRO A 299 -15.88 11.57 -16.07
N LEU A 300 -15.22 12.52 -16.75
CA LEU A 300 -13.82 12.36 -17.15
C LEU A 300 -12.93 12.87 -16.02
N TYR A 301 -11.82 12.18 -15.78
CA TYR A 301 -10.90 12.51 -14.71
C TYR A 301 -9.60 13.03 -15.31
N ARG A 302 -9.18 14.23 -14.92
CA ARG A 302 -7.82 14.71 -15.22
C ARG A 302 -6.86 13.96 -14.31
N ILE A 303 -5.80 13.40 -14.87
CA ILE A 303 -4.79 12.62 -14.14
C ILE A 303 -3.39 13.13 -14.44
N ASN A 304 -2.42 12.79 -13.60
CA ASN A 304 -1.02 13.05 -13.90
C ASN A 304 -0.57 12.19 -15.10
N PRO A 305 -0.04 12.77 -16.19
CA PRO A 305 0.42 12.01 -17.36
C PRO A 305 1.50 10.96 -17.05
N LEU A 306 2.32 11.20 -16.01
CA LEU A 306 3.34 10.25 -15.57
C LEU A 306 2.73 8.90 -15.17
N VAL A 307 1.50 8.89 -14.68
CA VAL A 307 0.80 7.66 -14.29
C VAL A 307 0.58 6.73 -15.49
N ILE A 308 0.39 7.26 -16.71
CA ILE A 308 0.29 6.43 -17.93
C ILE A 308 1.61 5.72 -18.19
N LYS A 309 2.74 6.44 -18.08
CA LYS A 309 4.08 5.85 -18.22
C LYS A 309 4.35 4.81 -17.12
N ASP A 310 3.96 5.12 -15.88
CA ASP A 310 4.19 4.27 -14.71
C ASP A 310 3.38 2.97 -14.71
N LEU A 311 2.17 3.00 -15.26
CA LEU A 311 1.28 1.85 -15.42
C LEU A 311 1.50 1.11 -16.74
N SER A 312 2.15 1.73 -17.72
CA SER A 312 2.53 1.06 -18.97
C SER A 312 3.75 0.18 -18.72
N ARG A 313 3.51 -1.13 -18.60
CA ARG A 313 4.54 -2.14 -18.35
C ARG A 313 4.69 -3.03 -19.56
N GLU A 314 5.94 -3.32 -19.90
CA GLU A 314 6.23 -4.33 -20.90
C GLU A 314 6.06 -5.73 -20.31
N LEU A 315 5.70 -6.67 -21.17
CA LEU A 315 5.56 -8.08 -20.79
C LEU A 315 6.80 -8.62 -20.08
N PHE A 316 7.99 -8.28 -20.58
CA PHE A 316 9.25 -8.76 -20.03
C PHE A 316 9.56 -8.19 -18.64
N THR A 317 9.08 -6.98 -18.33
CA THR A 317 9.18 -6.40 -16.98
C THR A 317 8.32 -7.16 -15.99
N LEU A 318 7.12 -7.60 -16.40
CA LEU A 318 6.18 -8.31 -15.55
C LEU A 318 6.46 -9.81 -15.42
N GLN A 319 7.31 -10.36 -16.29
CA GLN A 319 7.68 -11.78 -16.31
C GLN A 319 8.77 -12.06 -15.28
N ASP A 320 8.75 -13.23 -14.62
CA ASP A 320 9.88 -13.69 -13.81
C ASP A 320 11.11 -13.87 -14.70
N LYS A 321 12.14 -13.05 -14.46
CA LYS A 321 13.36 -12.99 -15.28
C LYS A 321 14.44 -13.97 -14.83
N ARG A 322 14.21 -14.79 -13.79
CA ARG A 322 15.21 -15.78 -13.34
C ARG A 322 15.43 -16.82 -14.44
N LEU A 323 16.66 -16.92 -14.92
CA LEU A 323 17.00 -17.82 -16.03
C LEU A 323 16.92 -19.30 -15.64
N LEU A 324 17.28 -19.65 -14.41
CA LEU A 324 17.16 -21.04 -13.94
C LEU A 324 15.68 -21.45 -13.78
N GLY A 325 14.81 -20.53 -13.36
CA GLY A 325 13.36 -20.74 -13.34
C GLY A 325 12.80 -21.56 -12.17
N ILE A 326 13.59 -21.77 -11.11
CA ILE A 326 13.17 -22.43 -9.87
C ILE A 326 13.59 -21.60 -8.66
N ASP A 327 12.79 -21.65 -7.59
CA ASP A 327 13.16 -21.05 -6.31
C ASP A 327 14.31 -21.82 -5.67
N TYR A 328 15.33 -21.11 -5.15
CA TYR A 328 16.51 -21.76 -4.58
C TYR A 328 16.17 -22.70 -3.41
N THR A 329 15.06 -22.44 -2.69
CA THR A 329 14.59 -23.30 -1.59
C THR A 329 13.98 -24.62 -2.08
N GLU A 330 13.56 -24.69 -3.35
CA GLU A 330 12.99 -25.87 -3.99
C GLU A 330 14.05 -26.75 -4.67
N ILE A 331 15.30 -26.29 -4.75
CA ILE A 331 16.41 -27.03 -5.35
C ILE A 331 16.88 -28.12 -4.37
N ALA A 332 16.76 -29.38 -4.79
CA ALA A 332 17.31 -30.53 -4.07
C ALA A 332 18.71 -30.90 -4.56
N MET A 333 19.02 -30.66 -5.83
CA MET A 333 20.34 -30.91 -6.40
C MET A 333 20.68 -29.87 -7.45
N LEU A 334 21.94 -29.39 -7.44
CA LEU A 334 22.47 -28.46 -8.42
C LEU A 334 23.74 -29.04 -9.05
N SER A 335 23.68 -29.37 -10.33
CA SER A 335 24.85 -29.71 -11.15
C SER A 335 25.48 -28.44 -11.70
N VAL A 336 26.78 -28.29 -11.49
CA VAL A 336 27.60 -27.18 -11.98
C VAL A 336 28.62 -27.71 -12.96
N LYS A 337 28.66 -27.18 -14.17
CA LYS A 337 29.64 -27.54 -15.19
C LYS A 337 30.18 -26.29 -15.88
N THR A 338 31.49 -26.08 -15.82
CA THR A 338 32.22 -25.05 -16.57
C THR A 338 33.30 -25.73 -17.41
N ARG A 339 34.20 -24.94 -18.02
CA ARG A 339 35.38 -25.48 -18.72
C ARG A 339 36.37 -26.18 -17.79
N ASP A 340 36.46 -25.73 -16.54
CA ASP A 340 37.49 -26.12 -15.58
C ASP A 340 36.94 -26.76 -14.29
N LYS A 341 35.62 -26.67 -14.05
CA LYS A 341 34.96 -27.13 -12.83
C LYS A 341 33.76 -28.01 -13.18
N GLN A 342 33.63 -29.14 -12.52
CA GLN A 342 32.45 -29.99 -12.60
C GLN A 342 32.19 -30.62 -11.23
N TYR A 343 31.01 -30.38 -10.67
CA TYR A 343 30.57 -30.99 -9.42
C TYR A 343 29.05 -30.91 -9.28
N VAL A 344 28.51 -31.72 -8.38
CA VAL A 344 27.08 -31.78 -8.06
C VAL A 344 26.91 -31.55 -6.57
N LEU A 345 26.06 -30.58 -6.22
CA LEU A 345 25.64 -30.32 -4.85
C LEU A 345 24.28 -30.96 -4.60
N ILE A 346 24.14 -31.68 -3.49
CA ILE A 346 22.89 -32.31 -3.06
C ILE A 346 22.49 -31.71 -1.72
N ASN A 347 21.23 -31.33 -1.57
CA ASN A 347 20.67 -30.86 -0.31
C ASN A 347 20.12 -32.05 0.48
N GLU A 348 20.87 -32.49 1.48
CA GLU A 348 20.48 -33.53 2.42
C GLU A 348 20.02 -32.90 3.73
N ASN A 349 18.72 -32.96 4.01
CA ASN A 349 18.12 -32.47 5.25
C ASN A 349 18.45 -30.99 5.58
N GLY A 350 18.56 -30.14 4.56
CA GLY A 350 18.89 -28.72 4.72
C GLY A 350 20.39 -28.42 4.73
N GLN A 351 21.25 -29.42 4.50
CA GLN A 351 22.69 -29.23 4.34
C GLN A 351 23.15 -29.65 2.95
N TRP A 352 23.97 -28.82 2.33
CA TRP A 352 24.61 -29.12 1.06
C TRP A 352 25.81 -30.04 1.24
N VAL A 353 25.86 -31.11 0.46
CA VAL A 353 26.98 -32.03 0.34
C VAL A 353 27.38 -32.19 -1.13
N LEU A 354 28.60 -32.67 -1.37
CA LEU A 354 29.07 -33.03 -2.70
C LEU A 354 28.66 -34.48 -3.02
N GLU A 355 28.06 -34.71 -4.19
CA GLU A 355 27.64 -36.05 -4.62
C GLU A 355 28.77 -37.07 -4.58
N ASP A 356 29.97 -36.69 -5.00
CA ASP A 356 31.13 -37.58 -5.08
C ASP A 356 31.97 -37.63 -3.79
N GLN A 357 31.67 -36.76 -2.81
CA GLN A 357 32.34 -36.69 -1.50
C GLN A 357 31.32 -36.36 -0.38
N PRO A 358 30.33 -37.23 -0.14
CA PRO A 358 29.21 -36.92 0.77
C PRO A 358 29.63 -36.83 2.25
N THR A 359 30.78 -37.42 2.62
CA THR A 359 31.29 -37.41 3.99
C THR A 359 32.12 -36.18 4.34
N GLU A 360 32.55 -35.41 3.33
CA GLU A 360 33.35 -34.19 3.56
C GLU A 360 32.47 -33.04 4.03
N LYS A 361 32.95 -32.27 5.00
CA LYS A 361 32.20 -31.11 5.49
C LYS A 361 32.29 -29.98 4.48
N LEU A 362 31.15 -29.58 3.94
CA LEU A 362 31.02 -28.42 3.05
C LEU A 362 30.75 -27.13 3.84
N SER A 363 31.30 -26.02 3.38
CA SER A 363 30.92 -24.68 3.81
C SER A 363 29.49 -24.37 3.34
N GLN A 364 28.53 -24.44 4.26
CA GLN A 364 27.11 -24.23 3.96
C GLN A 364 26.87 -22.81 3.43
N GLU A 365 27.52 -21.81 4.02
CA GLU A 365 27.43 -20.42 3.56
C GLU A 365 27.88 -20.27 2.09
N ALA A 366 29.00 -20.89 1.70
CA ALA A 366 29.49 -20.82 0.33
C ALA A 366 28.58 -21.57 -0.65
N ALA A 367 28.04 -22.72 -0.25
CA ALA A 367 27.10 -23.50 -1.05
C ALA A 367 25.77 -22.77 -1.24
N ASP A 368 25.17 -22.25 -0.17
CA ASP A 368 23.93 -21.46 -0.22
C ASP A 368 24.11 -20.20 -1.07
N LEU A 369 25.26 -19.52 -0.93
CA LEU A 369 25.57 -18.35 -1.75
C LEU A 369 25.69 -18.70 -3.24
N LEU A 370 26.34 -19.82 -3.59
CA LEU A 370 26.40 -20.30 -4.97
C LEU A 370 25.01 -20.63 -5.51
N VAL A 371 24.26 -21.48 -4.81
CA VAL A 371 22.94 -21.94 -5.25
C VAL A 371 21.99 -20.76 -5.42
N SER A 372 21.97 -19.84 -4.45
CA SER A 372 21.14 -18.63 -4.53
C SER A 372 21.54 -17.71 -5.69
N ARG A 373 22.83 -17.53 -5.98
CA ARG A 373 23.31 -16.72 -7.13
C ARG A 373 22.90 -17.33 -8.47
N VAL A 374 23.04 -18.64 -8.62
CA VAL A 374 22.64 -19.36 -9.83
C VAL A 374 21.11 -19.28 -10.02
N ALA A 375 20.34 -19.55 -8.97
CA ALA A 375 18.88 -19.53 -9.01
C ALA A 375 18.30 -18.14 -9.27
N ASN A 376 18.94 -17.09 -8.74
CA ASN A 376 18.46 -15.71 -8.84
C ASN A 376 19.08 -14.92 -9.99
N LEU A 377 19.91 -15.52 -10.86
CA LEU A 377 20.50 -14.81 -12.00
C LEU A 377 19.39 -14.32 -12.94
N PRO A 378 19.20 -12.98 -13.09
CA PRO A 378 18.16 -12.45 -13.95
C PRO A 378 18.65 -12.36 -15.40
N ALA A 379 17.72 -12.50 -16.32
CA ALA A 379 17.86 -11.98 -17.68
C ALA A 379 17.79 -10.45 -17.63
N GLU A 380 18.85 -9.78 -18.08
CA GLU A 380 18.93 -8.32 -18.17
C GLU A 380 18.24 -7.83 -19.45
N GLU A 381 18.58 -8.45 -20.58
CA GLU A 381 18.05 -8.08 -21.89
C GLU A 381 17.63 -9.31 -22.69
N ARG A 382 16.64 -9.14 -23.57
CA ARG A 382 16.19 -10.17 -24.49
C ARG A 382 16.75 -9.91 -25.88
N VAL A 383 17.60 -10.82 -26.37
CA VAL A 383 18.28 -10.70 -27.68
C VAL A 383 17.39 -11.21 -28.80
N THR A 384 16.71 -12.33 -28.60
CA THR A 384 15.71 -12.87 -29.55
C THR A 384 14.44 -13.30 -28.84
N LYS A 385 13.30 -13.09 -29.51
CA LYS A 385 11.97 -13.50 -29.03
C LYS A 385 11.66 -14.97 -29.32
N GLN A 386 12.36 -15.60 -30.25
CA GLN A 386 12.12 -16.98 -30.70
C GLN A 386 13.40 -17.82 -30.63
N ALA A 387 13.25 -19.13 -30.82
CA ALA A 387 14.38 -20.05 -30.98
C ALA A 387 15.30 -19.53 -32.09
N ALA A 388 16.51 -19.11 -31.71
CA ALA A 388 17.55 -18.71 -32.64
C ALA A 388 18.63 -19.80 -32.72
N ALA A 389 19.43 -19.75 -33.79
CA ALA A 389 20.64 -20.55 -33.84
C ALA A 389 21.51 -20.23 -32.61
N LEU A 390 21.88 -21.25 -31.84
CA LEU A 390 22.63 -21.09 -30.59
C LEU A 390 24.12 -20.85 -30.80
N ALA A 391 24.65 -21.19 -31.99
CA ALA A 391 26.07 -21.13 -32.32
C ALA A 391 26.67 -19.70 -32.25
N PRO A 392 26.04 -18.65 -32.81
CA PRO A 392 26.57 -17.28 -32.75
C PRO A 392 26.74 -16.74 -31.33
N TYR A 393 26.00 -17.31 -30.38
CA TYR A 393 25.97 -16.89 -28.98
C TYR A 393 26.86 -17.75 -28.08
N GLY A 394 27.62 -18.70 -28.64
CA GLY A 394 28.44 -19.63 -27.86
C GLY A 394 27.63 -20.60 -26.99
N LEU A 395 26.35 -20.82 -27.30
CA LEU A 395 25.44 -21.65 -26.49
C LEU A 395 25.39 -23.12 -26.94
N VAL A 396 26.08 -23.46 -28.04
CA VAL A 396 26.32 -24.86 -28.47
C VAL A 396 27.41 -25.51 -27.63
N ALA A 397 28.44 -24.73 -27.25
CA ALA A 397 29.52 -25.14 -26.36
C ALA A 397 29.62 -24.10 -25.23
N PRO A 398 28.71 -24.17 -24.23
CA PRO A 398 28.56 -23.13 -23.23
C PRO A 398 29.82 -22.99 -22.36
N THR A 399 30.06 -21.77 -21.91
CA THR A 399 31.11 -21.45 -20.93
C THR A 399 30.75 -22.01 -19.54
N ALA A 400 29.47 -22.01 -19.20
CA ALA A 400 28.94 -22.67 -18.01
C ALA A 400 27.52 -23.21 -18.24
N GLU A 401 27.21 -24.33 -17.59
CA GLU A 401 25.91 -24.97 -17.57
C GLU A 401 25.55 -25.33 -16.12
N PHE A 402 24.32 -25.03 -15.75
CA PHE A 402 23.75 -25.34 -14.45
C PHE A 402 22.43 -26.08 -14.64
N VAL A 403 22.27 -27.20 -13.94
CA VAL A 403 21.04 -28.00 -13.97
C VAL A 403 20.55 -28.18 -12.54
N ALA A 404 19.35 -27.68 -12.26
CA ALA A 404 18.70 -27.83 -10.98
C ALA A 404 17.64 -28.93 -11.04
N THR A 405 17.67 -29.81 -10.04
CA THR A 405 16.67 -30.85 -9.81
C THR A 405 15.85 -30.46 -8.58
N GLY A 406 14.52 -30.48 -8.72
CA GLY A 406 13.60 -30.17 -7.64
C GLY A 406 13.50 -31.28 -6.60
N ARG A 407 12.83 -31.00 -5.48
CA ARG A 407 12.54 -32.00 -4.43
C ARG A 407 11.67 -33.17 -4.90
N ASP A 408 11.02 -33.05 -6.06
CA ASP A 408 10.28 -34.12 -6.73
C ASP A 408 11.17 -35.06 -7.55
N GLY A 409 12.49 -34.81 -7.57
CA GLY A 409 13.48 -35.60 -8.30
C GLY A 409 13.54 -35.32 -9.80
N LYS A 410 12.79 -34.33 -10.31
CA LYS A 410 12.79 -33.96 -11.74
C LYS A 410 13.68 -32.75 -11.99
N ILE A 411 14.23 -32.67 -13.20
CA ILE A 411 14.88 -31.44 -13.66
C ILE A 411 13.82 -30.33 -13.65
N ALA A 412 14.10 -29.28 -12.89
CA ALA A 412 13.19 -28.16 -12.69
C ALA A 412 13.73 -26.86 -13.29
N GLY A 413 15.01 -26.84 -13.68
CA GLY A 413 15.62 -25.69 -14.33
C GLY A 413 16.96 -26.01 -14.97
N ARG A 414 17.21 -25.35 -16.11
CA ARG A 414 18.51 -25.34 -16.79
C ARG A 414 18.89 -23.91 -17.14
N LEU A 415 20.11 -23.52 -16.78
CA LEU A 415 20.73 -22.26 -17.15
C LEU A 415 22.00 -22.57 -17.94
N THR A 416 22.15 -21.98 -19.11
CA THR A 416 23.41 -22.05 -19.87
C THR A 416 23.93 -20.65 -20.16
N LEU A 417 25.24 -20.48 -20.05
CA LEU A 417 25.96 -19.24 -20.31
C LEU A 417 26.92 -19.46 -21.48
N GLY A 418 26.81 -18.62 -22.50
CA GLY A 418 27.53 -18.74 -23.77
C GLY A 418 28.77 -17.85 -23.87
N SER A 419 28.92 -17.16 -25.00
CA SER A 419 30.00 -16.19 -25.23
C SER A 419 29.68 -14.83 -24.61
N GLN A 420 30.73 -14.10 -24.25
CA GLN A 420 30.63 -12.74 -23.74
C GLN A 420 30.36 -11.76 -24.90
N ALA A 421 29.48 -10.78 -24.66
CA ALA A 421 29.12 -9.70 -25.57
C ALA A 421 29.18 -8.36 -24.82
N GLY A 422 30.29 -7.63 -24.98
CA GLY A 422 30.55 -6.42 -24.20
C GLY A 422 30.67 -6.72 -22.71
N ASN A 423 29.86 -6.04 -21.89
CA ASN A 423 29.82 -6.22 -20.43
C ASN A 423 28.83 -7.30 -19.97
N LEU A 424 28.16 -7.98 -20.90
CA LEU A 424 27.17 -9.02 -20.62
C LEU A 424 27.59 -10.35 -21.24
N ILE A 425 26.92 -11.42 -20.83
CA ILE A 425 27.09 -12.76 -21.38
C ILE A 425 25.78 -13.27 -21.96
N TYR A 426 25.82 -13.95 -23.10
CA TYR A 426 24.63 -14.60 -23.63
C TYR A 426 24.19 -15.75 -22.72
N ALA A 427 22.89 -15.91 -22.54
CA ALA A 427 22.31 -16.92 -21.68
C ALA A 427 21.02 -17.51 -22.24
N THR A 428 20.72 -18.76 -21.89
CA THR A 428 19.38 -19.35 -22.03
C THR A 428 18.92 -19.90 -20.70
N GLY A 429 17.60 -19.91 -20.52
CA GLY A 429 16.93 -20.51 -19.40
C GLY A 429 15.87 -21.49 -19.88
N GLU A 430 15.64 -22.58 -19.14
CA GLU A 430 14.65 -23.60 -19.52
C GLU A 430 13.22 -23.04 -19.61
N ARG A 431 12.87 -22.10 -18.73
CA ARG A 431 11.53 -21.50 -18.65
C ARG A 431 11.36 -20.22 -19.45
N LEU A 432 12.44 -19.68 -20.02
CA LEU A 432 12.45 -18.45 -20.80
C LEU A 432 12.82 -18.76 -22.25
N GLN A 433 11.86 -18.60 -23.16
CA GLN A 433 12.10 -18.86 -24.58
C GLN A 433 12.94 -17.76 -25.23
N GLY A 434 14.04 -18.14 -25.87
CA GLY A 434 14.92 -17.26 -26.62
C GLY A 434 16.34 -17.21 -26.04
N VAL A 435 17.08 -16.20 -26.46
CA VAL A 435 18.43 -15.91 -25.96
C VAL A 435 18.37 -14.57 -25.27
N PHE A 436 19.01 -14.51 -24.11
CA PHE A 436 19.06 -13.37 -23.22
C PHE A 436 20.51 -12.94 -23.02
N GLN A 437 20.68 -11.78 -22.42
CA GLN A 437 21.95 -11.37 -21.83
C GLN A 437 21.80 -11.29 -20.33
N ALA A 438 22.85 -11.68 -19.62
CA ALA A 438 22.94 -11.62 -18.15
C ALA A 438 24.29 -11.03 -17.73
N ARG A 439 24.42 -10.67 -16.46
CA ARG A 439 25.71 -10.22 -15.91
C ARG A 439 26.69 -11.40 -15.83
N PRO A 440 27.96 -11.20 -16.24
CA PRO A 440 28.97 -12.25 -16.21
C PRO A 440 29.51 -12.53 -14.79
N ASP A 441 29.10 -11.74 -13.79
CA ASP A 441 29.58 -11.83 -12.40
C ASP A 441 29.49 -13.25 -11.83
N LEU A 442 28.47 -14.01 -12.24
CA LEU A 442 28.31 -15.40 -11.82
C LEU A 442 29.54 -16.25 -12.18
N LEU A 443 30.16 -16.08 -13.36
CA LEU A 443 31.30 -16.89 -13.80
C LEU A 443 32.52 -16.75 -12.87
N ASN A 444 32.76 -15.54 -12.38
CA ASN A 444 33.88 -15.25 -11.47
C ASN A 444 33.58 -15.65 -10.02
N GLN A 445 32.32 -15.99 -9.73
CA GLN A 445 31.82 -16.30 -8.40
C GLN A 445 31.53 -17.79 -8.19
N ILE A 446 31.83 -18.64 -9.19
CA ILE A 446 31.73 -20.09 -9.07
C ILE A 446 32.95 -20.59 -8.28
N PRO A 447 32.77 -21.07 -7.03
CA PRO A 447 33.88 -21.56 -6.24
C PRO A 447 34.47 -22.82 -6.87
N ALA A 448 35.78 -22.99 -6.72
CA ALA A 448 36.42 -24.28 -6.97
C ALA A 448 35.95 -25.30 -5.93
N LYS A 449 36.01 -26.60 -6.26
CA LYS A 449 35.60 -27.66 -5.34
C LYS A 449 36.32 -27.58 -3.98
N ALA A 450 37.60 -27.22 -3.97
CA ALA A 450 38.39 -27.05 -2.75
C ALA A 450 37.95 -25.85 -1.89
N GLU A 451 37.40 -24.79 -2.50
CA GLU A 451 36.92 -23.60 -1.79
C GLU A 451 35.56 -23.83 -1.13
N LEU A 452 34.80 -24.82 -1.60
CA LEU A 452 33.55 -25.25 -1.00
C LEU A 452 33.78 -26.08 0.28
N LEU A 453 34.96 -26.69 0.46
CA LEU A 453 35.25 -27.46 1.67
C LEU A 453 35.33 -26.55 2.89
N ALA A 454 34.77 -26.99 4.02
CA ALA A 454 34.87 -26.26 5.27
C ALA A 454 36.34 -26.13 5.69
N LYS A 455 36.80 -24.90 5.94
CA LYS A 455 38.15 -24.70 6.48
C LYS A 455 38.25 -25.43 7.82
N PRO A 456 39.33 -26.17 8.09
CA PRO A 456 39.52 -26.80 9.39
C PRO A 456 39.49 -25.70 10.46
N ALA A 457 38.71 -25.90 11.51
CA ALA A 457 38.66 -25.00 12.65
C ALA A 457 40.10 -24.79 13.16
N GLY A 458 40.67 -23.62 12.88
CA GLY A 458 42.00 -23.27 13.33
C GLY A 458 42.03 -23.39 14.85
N LYS A 459 42.93 -24.23 15.36
CA LYS A 459 43.24 -24.30 16.78
C LYS A 459 43.49 -22.87 17.28
N THR A 460 42.64 -22.40 18.18
CA THR A 460 42.97 -21.25 19.03
C THR A 460 44.30 -21.58 19.71
N PRO A 461 45.34 -20.74 19.60
CA PRO A 461 46.56 -20.97 20.36
C PRO A 461 46.18 -20.87 21.84
N ALA A 462 46.37 -21.96 22.59
CA ALA A 462 46.31 -21.91 24.03
C ALA A 462 47.42 -20.96 24.47
N ALA A 463 47.03 -19.85 25.09
CA ALA A 463 47.96 -18.97 25.78
C ALA A 463 48.64 -19.77 26.90
N HIS A 464 49.96 -19.86 26.85
CA HIS A 464 50.81 -20.24 27.97
C HIS A 464 51.53 -19.01 28.48
#